data_AF-A0A9D9Z3K2-F1
#
_entry.id   AF-A0A9D9Z3K2-F1
#
_cell.length_a   1.000
_cell.length_b   1.000
_cell.length_c   1.000
_cell.angle_alpha   90.00
_cell.angle_beta   90.00
_cell.angle_gamma   90.00
#
_symmetry.space_group_name_H-M   'P 1'
#
loop_
_entity.id
_entity.type
_entity.pdbx_description
1 polymer ?
#
loop_
_entity_poly.entity_id
_entity_poly.type
_entity_poly.pdbx_seq_one_letter_code
_entity_poly.pdbx_strand_id
1 'polypeptide(L)'
;HITYLQSEGMKVAIKEIMERVGHANYETTMLYTHSQGISQNQTIKALDKFIDRNNFRFEALKSWSSKYSKILNDEIENNLDSKIIEFSLDVFRDKLGLKSTYTPRHITANIIPKLKKDLSKYYKSFEISYLREGKQKVVGYRLTW
;
A
#
# COMPACT_ATOMS: atom_id res chain seq x y z
N HIS A 1 9.98 12.77 -24.98
CA HIS A 1 9.41 13.97 -24.33
C HIS A 1 9.74 15.16 -25.22
N ILE A 2 8.77 15.69 -25.97
CA ILE A 2 8.91 16.97 -26.67
C ILE A 2 7.75 17.82 -26.17
N THR A 3 7.99 18.49 -25.04
CA THR A 3 7.06 19.45 -24.44
C THR A 3 7.61 20.82 -24.76
N TYR A 4 7.40 21.27 -25.98
CA TYR A 4 7.63 22.66 -26.36
C TYR A 4 6.65 22.98 -27.48
N LEU A 5 5.99 24.14 -27.39
CA LEU A 5 5.09 24.74 -28.40
C LEU A 5 3.57 24.53 -28.25
N GLN A 6 3.06 24.60 -27.01
CA GLN A 6 1.68 25.06 -26.77
C GLN A 6 1.66 26.25 -25.80
N SER A 7 2.51 27.25 -26.03
CA SER A 7 2.33 28.57 -25.42
C SER A 7 1.36 29.37 -26.28
N GLU A 8 0.27 29.84 -25.66
CA GLU A 8 -0.70 30.78 -26.23
C GLU A 8 0.02 32.07 -26.66
N GLY A 9 0.46 32.13 -27.92
CA GLY A 9 1.16 33.30 -28.46
C GLY A 9 2.12 33.02 -29.61
N MET A 10 2.57 31.77 -29.79
CA MET A 10 3.45 31.41 -30.91
C MET A 10 2.63 30.94 -32.13
N LYS A 11 2.41 31.83 -33.11
CA LYS A 11 1.95 31.48 -34.46
C LYS A 11 3.10 30.88 -35.27
N VAL A 12 3.67 29.76 -34.83
CA VAL A 12 4.53 28.97 -35.72
C VAL A 12 3.60 28.07 -36.51
N ALA A 13 3.55 28.28 -37.84
CA ALA A 13 2.71 27.45 -38.69
C ALA A 13 3.17 26.00 -38.59
N ILE A 14 2.23 25.07 -38.37
CA ILE A 14 2.51 23.63 -38.22
C ILE A 14 3.40 23.11 -39.36
N LYS A 15 3.27 23.69 -40.55
CA LYS A 15 4.10 23.43 -41.73
C LYS A 15 5.61 23.66 -41.51
N GLU A 16 6.01 24.72 -40.82
CA GLU A 16 7.43 25.02 -40.54
C GLU A 16 8.04 24.05 -39.52
N ILE A 17 7.23 23.57 -38.58
CA ILE A 17 7.65 22.54 -37.62
C ILE A 17 7.84 21.23 -38.37
N MET A 18 6.88 20.84 -39.21
CA MET A 18 6.92 19.61 -39.99
C MET A 18 8.11 19.53 -40.97
N GLU A 19 8.49 20.65 -41.60
CA GLU A 19 9.68 20.73 -42.47
C GLU A 19 11.00 20.57 -41.70
N ARG A 20 11.09 21.05 -40.45
CA ARG A 20 12.31 20.94 -39.62
C ARG A 20 12.52 19.57 -38.97
N VAL A 21 11.46 18.79 -38.72
CA VAL A 21 11.56 17.46 -38.09
C VAL A 21 11.51 16.30 -39.10
N GLY A 22 11.44 16.59 -40.40
CA GLY A 22 11.53 15.58 -41.46
C GLY A 22 10.32 14.63 -41.58
N HIS A 23 9.16 14.99 -41.02
CA HIS A 23 7.94 14.19 -41.11
C HIS A 23 6.93 14.85 -42.05
N ALA A 24 7.02 14.49 -43.33
CA ALA A 24 6.27 15.08 -44.43
C ALA A 24 4.78 14.71 -44.52
N ASN A 25 4.14 14.16 -43.48
CA ASN A 25 2.74 13.76 -43.62
C ASN A 25 1.90 13.91 -42.33
N TYR A 26 0.92 14.81 -42.38
CA TYR A 26 0.03 15.19 -41.27
C TYR A 26 -0.87 14.03 -40.83
N GLU A 27 -1.36 13.22 -41.78
CA GLU A 27 -2.16 12.02 -41.52
C GLU A 27 -1.38 11.00 -40.67
N THR A 28 -0.09 10.84 -40.96
CA THR A 28 0.77 9.89 -40.26
C THR A 28 0.93 10.27 -38.79
N THR A 29 1.17 11.54 -38.48
CA THR A 29 1.32 12.03 -37.11
C THR A 29 0.03 11.90 -36.28
N MET A 30 -1.14 12.14 -36.89
CA MET A 30 -2.44 11.91 -36.24
C MET A 30 -2.75 10.43 -36.01
N LEU A 31 -2.48 9.56 -37.00
CA LEU A 31 -2.64 8.10 -36.89
C LEU A 31 -1.77 7.52 -35.76
N TYR A 32 -0.52 8.00 -35.61
CA TYR A 32 0.34 7.60 -34.49
C TYR A 32 -0.25 8.01 -33.13
N THR A 33 -0.85 9.19 -33.03
CA THR A 33 -1.43 9.68 -31.76
C THR A 33 -2.69 8.88 -31.36
N HIS A 34 -3.56 8.54 -32.32
CA HIS A 34 -4.75 7.72 -32.05
C HIS A 34 -4.42 6.25 -31.77
N SER A 35 -3.43 5.68 -32.47
CA SER A 35 -2.97 4.31 -32.23
C SER A 35 -2.21 4.16 -30.90
N GLN A 36 -1.59 5.24 -30.39
CA GLN A 36 -0.96 5.27 -29.07
C GLN A 36 -1.96 4.98 -27.93
N GLY A 37 -3.13 5.63 -27.94
CA GLY A 37 -4.15 5.46 -26.89
C GLY A 37 -4.78 4.05 -26.91
N ILE A 38 -5.03 3.51 -28.10
CA ILE A 38 -5.53 2.14 -28.28
C ILE A 38 -4.47 1.12 -27.85
N SER A 39 -3.21 1.32 -28.25
CA SER A 39 -2.08 0.48 -27.87
C SER A 39 -1.81 0.49 -26.36
N GLN A 40 -1.90 1.66 -25.72
CA GLN A 40 -1.79 1.77 -24.25
C GLN A 40 -2.92 1.02 -23.54
N ASN A 41 -4.17 1.18 -23.99
CA ASN A 41 -5.30 0.44 -23.42
C ASN A 41 -5.18 -1.08 -23.64
N GLN A 42 -4.68 -1.52 -24.79
CA GLN A 42 -4.40 -2.93 -25.04
C GLN A 42 -3.27 -3.46 -24.14
N THR A 43 -2.24 -2.65 -23.89
CA THR A 43 -1.13 -2.97 -23.00
C THR A 43 -1.59 -3.10 -21.55
N ILE A 44 -2.43 -2.17 -21.07
CA ILE A 44 -3.05 -2.24 -19.73
C ILE A 44 -3.90 -3.52 -19.61
N LYS A 45 -4.77 -3.81 -20.58
CA LYS A 45 -5.58 -5.04 -20.58
C LYS A 45 -4.73 -6.31 -20.62
N ALA A 46 -3.59 -6.30 -21.31
CA ALA A 46 -2.67 -7.43 -21.35
C ALA A 46 -1.94 -7.61 -20.01
N LEU A 47 -1.55 -6.51 -19.37
CA LEU A 47 -0.99 -6.50 -18.03
C LEU A 47 -2.00 -7.03 -17.01
N ASP A 48 -3.24 -6.52 -16.99
CA ASP A 48 -4.29 -7.01 -16.08
C ASP A 48 -4.53 -8.51 -16.23
N LYS A 49 -4.65 -9.00 -17.48
CA LYS A 49 -4.78 -10.44 -17.76
C LYS A 49 -3.56 -11.25 -17.32
N PHE A 50 -2.37 -10.69 -17.40
CA PHE A 50 -1.15 -11.35 -16.93
C PHE A 50 -1.13 -11.43 -15.40
N ILE A 51 -1.58 -10.39 -14.72
CA ILE A 51 -1.70 -10.32 -13.26
C ILE A 51 -2.68 -11.38 -12.76
N ASP A 52 -3.87 -11.43 -13.36
CA ASP A 52 -4.92 -12.39 -13.01
C ASP A 52 -4.46 -13.85 -13.23
N ARG A 53 -3.78 -14.12 -14.35
CA ARG A 53 -3.30 -15.47 -14.70
C ARG A 53 -2.18 -15.98 -13.79
N ASN A 54 -1.34 -15.08 -13.30
CA ASN A 54 -0.18 -15.45 -12.49
C ASN A 54 -0.39 -15.17 -10.99
N ASN A 55 -1.60 -14.75 -10.60
CA ASN A 55 -1.97 -14.40 -9.24
C ASN A 55 -1.01 -13.39 -8.59
N PHE A 56 -0.47 -12.46 -9.39
CA PHE A 56 0.41 -11.41 -8.88
C PHE A 56 -0.40 -10.45 -8.03
N ARG A 57 -0.01 -10.29 -6.77
CA ARG A 57 -0.55 -9.25 -5.89
C ARG A 57 0.48 -8.16 -5.74
N PHE A 58 0.20 -6.99 -6.33
CA PHE A 58 0.97 -5.78 -6.09
C PHE A 58 0.56 -5.17 -4.75
N GLU A 59 0.95 -5.84 -3.66
CA GLU A 59 0.85 -5.27 -2.33
C GLU A 59 2.09 -4.40 -2.09
N ALA A 60 1.89 -3.21 -1.52
CA ALA A 60 3.01 -2.37 -1.12
C ALA A 60 3.88 -3.16 -0.14
N LEU A 61 5.16 -3.35 -0.47
CA LEU A 61 6.09 -4.10 0.37
C LEU A 61 6.22 -3.44 1.74
N LYS A 62 5.48 -3.96 2.72
CA LYS A 62 5.58 -3.53 4.11
C LYS A 62 6.82 -4.19 4.73
N SER A 63 7.72 -3.37 5.26
CA SER A 63 8.94 -3.82 5.92
C SER A 63 8.75 -3.75 7.43
N TRP A 64 8.95 -4.90 8.08
CA TRP A 64 8.69 -5.10 9.51
C TRP A 64 10.00 -5.26 10.26
N SER A 65 10.20 -4.50 11.34
CA SER A 65 11.34 -4.71 12.25
C SER A 65 11.10 -5.87 13.21
N SER A 66 9.83 -6.21 13.47
CA SER A 66 9.44 -7.34 14.30
C SER A 66 8.67 -8.39 13.52
N LYS A 67 8.98 -9.68 13.76
CA LYS A 67 8.19 -10.82 13.27
C LYS A 67 6.71 -10.76 13.69
N TYR A 68 6.42 -10.11 14.82
CA TYR A 68 5.06 -9.97 15.36
C TYR A 68 4.24 -8.93 14.59
N SER A 69 4.89 -7.92 14.00
CA SER A 69 4.21 -6.83 13.30
C SER A 69 3.50 -7.34 12.05
N LYS A 70 4.11 -8.28 11.33
CA LYS A 70 3.50 -8.93 10.17
C LYS A 70 2.21 -9.65 10.57
N ILE A 71 2.29 -10.50 11.60
CA ILE A 71 1.14 -11.29 12.08
C ILE A 71 -0.04 -10.37 12.43
N LEU A 72 0.20 -9.28 13.17
CA LEU A 72 -0.88 -8.36 13.53
C LEU A 72 -1.36 -7.51 12.35
N ASN A 73 -0.50 -7.17 11.40
CA ASN A 73 -0.93 -6.51 10.17
C ASN A 73 -1.89 -7.39 9.37
N ASP A 74 -1.57 -8.68 9.24
CA ASP A 74 -2.43 -9.63 8.51
C ASP A 74 -3.82 -9.73 9.19
N GLU A 75 -3.87 -9.71 10.53
CA GLU A 75 -5.15 -9.65 11.27
C GLU A 75 -5.92 -8.34 11.06
N ILE A 76 -5.22 -7.21 10.98
CA ILE A 76 -5.82 -5.91 10.69
C ILE A 76 -6.38 -5.90 9.25
N GLU A 77 -5.64 -6.41 8.28
CA GLU A 77 -6.08 -6.48 6.88
C GLU A 77 -7.30 -7.39 6.71
N ASN A 78 -7.37 -8.50 7.46
CA ASN A 78 -8.54 -9.38 7.47
C ASN A 78 -9.79 -8.73 8.10
N ASN A 79 -9.62 -7.69 8.91
CA ASN A 79 -10.72 -7.04 9.64
C ASN A 79 -10.77 -5.53 9.36
N LEU A 80 -10.28 -5.07 8.20
CA LEU A 80 -9.95 -3.67 7.92
C LEU A 80 -11.14 -2.73 8.17
N ASP A 81 -12.37 -3.20 7.89
CA ASP A 81 -13.61 -2.45 8.06
C ASP A 81 -14.01 -2.22 9.53
N SER A 82 -13.60 -3.13 10.42
CA SER A 82 -13.96 -3.08 11.85
C SER A 82 -13.25 -1.93 12.59
N LYS A 83 -12.07 -1.50 12.11
CA LYS A 83 -11.19 -0.47 12.71
C LYS A 83 -10.71 -0.75 14.14
N ILE A 84 -11.23 -1.79 14.77
CA ILE A 84 -10.94 -2.24 16.13
C ILE A 84 -10.91 -3.77 16.14
N ILE A 85 -9.93 -4.33 16.84
CA ILE A 85 -9.90 -5.75 17.22
C ILE A 85 -9.52 -5.84 18.69
N GLU A 86 -10.17 -6.75 19.40
CA GLU A 86 -9.83 -7.09 20.77
C GLU A 86 -9.34 -8.54 20.87
N PHE A 87 -8.27 -8.72 21.61
CA PHE A 87 -7.72 -10.04 21.93
C PHE A 87 -7.70 -10.22 23.44
N SER A 88 -8.13 -11.40 23.90
CA SER A 88 -7.77 -11.84 25.25
C SER A 88 -6.26 -12.08 25.34
N LEU A 89 -5.72 -12.08 26.55
CA LEU A 89 -4.28 -12.28 26.78
C LEU A 89 -3.79 -13.60 26.18
N ASP A 90 -4.57 -14.67 26.32
CA ASP A 90 -4.18 -16.00 25.83
C ASP A 90 -4.26 -16.07 24.31
N VAL A 91 -5.33 -15.54 23.70
CA VAL A 91 -5.43 -15.45 22.23
C VAL A 91 -4.30 -14.59 21.64
N PHE A 92 -3.94 -13.49 22.30
CA PHE A 92 -2.84 -12.65 21.86
C PHE A 92 -1.49 -13.37 21.93
N ARG A 93 -1.26 -14.19 22.97
CA ARG A 93 -0.07 -15.02 23.08
C ARG A 93 -0.02 -16.08 21.99
N ASP A 94 -1.13 -16.77 21.77
CA ASP A 94 -1.23 -17.84 20.78
C ASP A 94 -0.99 -17.30 19.36
N LYS A 95 -1.62 -16.18 19.00
CA LYS A 95 -1.40 -15.50 17.72
C LYS A 95 0.07 -15.14 17.50
N LEU A 96 0.74 -14.63 18.53
CA LEU A 96 2.14 -14.26 18.44
C LEU A 96 3.12 -15.43 18.64
N GLY A 97 2.63 -16.65 18.91
CA GLY A 97 3.45 -17.82 19.21
C GLY A 97 4.28 -17.65 20.49
N LEU A 98 3.75 -16.95 21.49
CA LEU A 98 4.40 -16.71 22.78
C LEU A 98 4.08 -17.84 23.77
N LYS A 99 5.05 -18.19 24.60
CA LYS A 99 4.83 -19.15 25.71
C LYS A 99 3.84 -18.55 26.73
N SER A 100 3.03 -19.40 27.36
CA SER A 100 2.09 -19.00 28.42
C SER A 100 2.76 -18.31 29.61
N THR A 101 4.03 -18.61 29.87
CA THR A 101 4.85 -17.98 30.93
C THR A 101 5.25 -16.54 30.60
N TYR A 102 5.03 -16.07 29.38
CA TYR A 102 5.41 -14.71 28.97
C TYR A 102 4.46 -13.69 29.61
N THR A 103 4.97 -12.94 30.58
CA THR A 103 4.15 -12.04 31.39
C THR A 103 3.69 -10.80 30.60
N PRO A 104 2.52 -10.23 30.91
CA PRO A 104 2.06 -8.98 30.28
C PRO A 104 3.08 -7.83 30.37
N ARG A 105 3.89 -7.81 31.44
CA ARG A 105 4.98 -6.84 31.62
C ARG A 105 6.05 -6.98 30.53
N HIS A 106 6.47 -8.20 30.22
CA HIS A 106 7.43 -8.44 29.14
C HIS A 106 6.86 -8.15 27.75
N ILE A 107 5.57 -8.43 27.52
CA ILE A 107 4.88 -8.05 26.28
C ILE A 107 4.89 -6.52 26.12
N THR A 108 4.53 -5.82 27.19
CA THR A 108 4.46 -4.35 27.23
C THR A 108 5.82 -3.69 27.01
N ALA A 109 6.88 -4.24 27.60
CA ALA A 109 8.22 -3.65 27.50
C ALA A 109 8.92 -3.97 26.16
N ASN A 110 8.75 -5.19 25.63
CA ASN A 110 9.61 -5.68 24.54
C ASN A 110 8.89 -5.84 23.19
N ILE A 111 7.58 -6.06 23.21
CA ILE A 111 6.79 -6.38 22.01
C ILE A 111 6.00 -5.17 21.55
N ILE A 112 5.16 -4.61 22.43
CA ILE A 112 4.27 -3.48 22.09
C ILE A 112 5.00 -2.28 21.48
N PRO A 113 6.17 -1.83 21.98
CA PRO A 113 6.87 -0.68 21.40
C PRO A 113 7.32 -0.94 19.96
N LYS A 114 7.73 -2.18 19.65
CA LYS A 114 8.13 -2.58 18.29
C LYS A 114 6.92 -2.63 17.37
N LEU A 115 5.81 -3.19 17.84
CA LEU A 115 4.55 -3.24 17.10
C LEU A 115 4.03 -1.84 16.76
N LYS A 116 3.97 -0.95 17.75
CA LYS A 116 3.57 0.45 17.54
C LYS A 116 4.48 1.14 16.53
N LYS A 117 5.80 1.04 16.69
CA LYS A 117 6.77 1.66 15.77
C LYS A 117 6.57 1.20 14.32
N ASP A 118 6.28 -0.08 14.11
CA ASP A 118 6.13 -0.64 12.77
C ASP A 118 4.75 -0.32 12.17
N LEU A 119 3.67 -0.57 12.91
CA LEU A 119 2.29 -0.44 12.41
C LEU A 119 1.88 1.02 12.24
N SER A 120 2.37 1.93 13.08
CA SER A 120 2.11 3.37 12.92
C SER A 120 2.69 3.97 11.63
N LYS A 121 3.60 3.28 10.92
CA LYS A 121 4.06 3.71 9.59
C LYS A 121 2.97 3.59 8.53
N TYR A 122 2.09 2.61 8.69
CA TYR A 122 1.06 2.27 7.69
C TYR A 122 -0.34 2.73 8.14
N TYR A 123 -0.55 2.86 9.45
CA TYR A 123 -1.82 3.23 10.05
C TYR A 123 -1.62 4.46 10.96
N LYS A 124 -2.03 5.65 10.49
CA LYS A 124 -1.76 6.93 11.18
C LYS A 124 -2.31 6.99 12.61
N SER A 125 -3.49 6.41 12.84
CA SER A 125 -4.21 6.39 14.11
C SER A 125 -3.98 5.10 14.90
N PHE A 126 -2.93 4.34 14.57
CA PHE A 126 -2.69 3.06 15.22
C PHE A 126 -2.35 3.20 16.71
N GLU A 127 -3.11 2.49 17.54
CA GLU A 127 -2.91 2.46 18.98
C GLU A 127 -3.19 1.06 19.54
N ILE A 128 -2.46 0.72 20.60
CA ILE A 128 -2.66 -0.53 21.36
C ILE A 128 -3.02 -0.14 22.79
N SER A 129 -4.27 -0.43 23.16
CA SER A 129 -4.81 -0.23 24.50
C SER A 129 -4.81 -1.52 25.31
N TYR A 130 -4.66 -1.40 26.62
CA TYR A 130 -4.65 -2.53 27.55
C TYR A 130 -6.05 -2.76 28.10
N LEU A 131 -6.61 -3.96 27.88
CA LEU A 131 -7.82 -4.38 28.56
C LEU A 131 -7.43 -4.87 29.96
N ARG A 132 -8.01 -4.26 31.00
CA ARG A 132 -7.66 -4.53 32.40
C ARG A 132 -8.88 -5.01 33.19
N GLU A 133 -8.65 -6.00 34.04
CA GLU A 133 -9.57 -6.42 35.08
C GLU A 133 -9.10 -5.80 36.40
N GLY A 134 -9.94 -4.90 36.95
CA GLY A 134 -9.55 -4.06 38.09
C GLY A 134 -8.42 -3.08 37.76
N LYS A 135 -7.62 -2.71 38.78
CA LYS A 135 -6.60 -1.65 38.63
C LYS A 135 -5.30 -2.10 37.96
N GLN A 136 -4.96 -3.40 38.01
CA GLN A 136 -3.59 -3.85 37.68
C GLN A 136 -3.49 -5.05 36.75
N LYS A 137 -4.52 -5.90 36.64
CA LYS A 137 -4.41 -7.15 35.87
C LYS A 137 -4.75 -6.90 34.41
N VAL A 138 -3.78 -7.10 33.52
CA VAL A 138 -4.01 -7.06 32.06
C VAL A 138 -4.67 -8.37 31.65
N VAL A 139 -5.87 -8.29 31.08
CA VAL A 139 -6.64 -9.44 30.58
C VAL A 139 -6.65 -9.54 29.06
N GLY A 140 -6.19 -8.51 28.36
CA GLY A 140 -6.15 -8.50 26.91
C GLY A 140 -5.60 -7.20 26.32
N TYR A 141 -5.68 -7.11 25.01
CA TYR A 141 -5.21 -5.98 24.23
C TYR A 141 -6.26 -5.60 23.18
N ARG A 142 -6.49 -4.30 23.03
CA ARG A 142 -7.32 -3.73 21.96
C ARG A 142 -6.41 -3.02 20.98
N LEU A 143 -6.53 -3.36 19.71
CA LEU A 143 -5.91 -2.64 18.61
C LEU A 143 -6.95 -1.75 17.96
N THR A 144 -6.56 -0.51 17.67
CA THR A 144 -7.36 0.45 16.90
C THR A 144 -6.48 1.03 15.81
N TRP A 145 -7.02 1.26 14.60
CA TRP A 145 -6.25 1.84 13.49
C TRP A 145 -7.06 2.83 12.66
#